data_AF-A0A1V5K3T3-F1
#
_entry.id   AF-A0A1V5K3T3-F1
#
_cell.length_a   1.000
_cell.length_b   1.000
_cell.length_c   1.000
_cell.angle_alpha   90.00
_cell.angle_beta   90.00
_cell.angle_gamma   90.00
#
_symmetry.space_group_name_H-M   'P 1'
#
loop_
_entity.id
_entity.type
_entity.pdbx_description
1 polymer ?
#
loop_
_entity_poly.entity_id
_entity_poly.type
_entity_poly.pdbx_seq_one_letter_code
_entity_poly.pdbx_strand_id
1 'polypeptide(L)'
;MALKGSLEDINIADVMQLIASSGKTGRFRLLRNQGEGFIYFLDGSLVHAEYAEENLKGESAIYRLAAWKNGTFEFEQGCVTEETTIRRSFTTVLMEAVRIVDEWELIRKKIPSEDVIPYFLSVSTDDKRRITLNTMEWLILSKIDGHKSIKKIAFEAGLSIFEVAKVFYGLVVNQLISIRSSPEA
;
A
#
# COMPACT_ATOMS: atom_id res chain seq x y z
N MET A 1 27.41 13.50 4.37
CA MET A 1 26.56 14.07 3.31
C MET A 1 25.19 13.41 3.41
N ALA A 2 24.16 14.21 3.71
CA ALA A 2 22.77 13.75 3.69
C ALA A 2 22.28 13.75 2.23
N LEU A 3 21.76 12.63 1.76
CA LEU A 3 21.10 12.54 0.46
C LEU A 3 19.64 12.94 0.69
N LYS A 4 19.19 14.05 0.10
CA LYS A 4 17.83 14.57 0.27
C LYS A 4 17.24 15.00 -1.05
N GLY A 5 15.93 14.93 -1.18
CA GLY A 5 15.23 15.31 -2.41
C GLY A 5 13.71 15.24 -2.29
N SER A 6 13.05 15.47 -3.42
CA SER A 6 11.60 15.34 -3.58
C SER A 6 11.26 14.01 -4.24
N LEU A 7 10.18 13.38 -3.78
CA LEU A 7 9.59 12.19 -4.41
C LEU A 7 8.87 12.52 -5.73
N GLU A 8 8.63 13.80 -6.00
CA GLU A 8 8.04 14.27 -7.26
C GLU A 8 9.07 14.25 -8.41
N ASP A 9 10.35 14.43 -8.07
CA ASP A 9 11.45 14.50 -9.03
C ASP A 9 12.16 13.15 -9.22
N ILE A 10 12.17 12.32 -8.18
CA ILE A 10 12.98 11.09 -8.13
C ILE A 10 12.16 9.94 -7.55
N ASN A 11 12.21 8.79 -8.20
CA ASN A 11 11.64 7.56 -7.67
C ASN A 11 12.47 7.04 -6.49
N ILE A 12 11.85 6.90 -5.32
CA ILE A 12 12.51 6.39 -4.11
C ILE A 12 13.15 5.01 -4.30
N ALA A 13 12.60 4.18 -5.19
CA ALA A 13 13.16 2.87 -5.54
C ALA A 13 14.61 2.97 -6.03
N ASP A 14 14.88 3.94 -6.91
CA ASP A 14 16.21 4.15 -7.49
C ASP A 14 17.20 4.66 -6.44
N VAL A 15 16.73 5.55 -5.55
CA VAL A 15 17.52 6.08 -4.44
C VAL A 15 17.88 4.99 -3.44
N MET A 16 16.92 4.12 -3.10
CA MET A 16 17.17 2.96 -2.25
C MET A 16 18.17 2.00 -2.90
N GLN A 17 18.08 1.78 -4.21
CA GLN A 17 19.01 0.92 -4.95
C GLN A 17 20.44 1.45 -4.93
N LEU A 18 20.62 2.79 -4.98
CA LEU A 18 21.92 3.44 -4.83
C LEU A 18 22.51 3.26 -3.42
N ILE A 19 21.69 3.36 -2.38
CA ILE A 19 22.14 3.14 -1.00
C ILE A 19 22.48 1.67 -0.77
N ALA A 20 21.65 0.76 -1.27
CA ALA A 20 21.90 -0.68 -1.18
C ALA A 20 23.21 -1.08 -1.86
N SER A 21 23.48 -0.59 -3.07
CA SER A 21 24.71 -0.93 -3.82
C SER A 21 25.97 -0.30 -3.25
N SER A 22 25.86 0.80 -2.51
CA SER A 22 26.99 1.45 -1.84
C SER A 22 27.32 0.89 -0.46
N GLY A 23 26.58 -0.12 0.03
CA GLY A 23 26.86 -0.77 1.32
C GLY A 23 26.63 0.13 2.53
N LYS A 24 25.86 1.22 2.39
CA LYS A 24 25.69 2.19 3.47
C LYS A 24 24.72 1.68 4.54
N THR A 25 25.01 2.06 5.79
CA THR A 25 24.12 1.89 6.94
C THR A 25 23.46 3.22 7.28
N GLY A 26 22.16 3.21 7.52
CA GLY A 26 21.37 4.39 7.84
C GLY A 26 19.89 4.17 7.61
N ARG A 27 19.12 5.25 7.67
CA ARG A 27 17.69 5.20 7.35
C ARG A 27 17.30 6.28 6.35
N PHE A 28 16.34 5.95 5.50
CA PHE A 28 15.54 6.97 4.84
C PHE A 28 14.43 7.41 5.78
N ARG A 29 14.24 8.72 5.85
CA ARG A 29 13.10 9.40 6.44
C ARG A 29 12.28 9.99 5.30
N LEU A 30 11.03 9.55 5.15
CA LEU A 30 10.11 10.02 4.13
C LEU A 30 9.01 10.84 4.80
N LEU A 31 8.71 12.00 4.24
CA LEU A 31 7.72 12.93 4.78
C LEU A 31 6.73 13.34 3.70
N ARG A 32 5.44 13.30 4.03
CA ARG A 32 4.35 13.91 3.24
C ARG A 32 3.34 14.57 4.17
N ASN A 33 2.42 15.35 3.61
CA ASN A 33 1.36 16.02 4.40
C ASN A 33 0.54 15.08 5.30
N GLN A 34 0.43 13.81 4.91
CA GLN A 34 -0.36 12.77 5.58
C GLN A 34 0.48 11.76 6.37
N GLY A 35 1.75 12.03 6.63
CA GLY A 35 2.53 11.22 7.56
C GLY A 35 4.00 11.04 7.24
N GLU A 36 4.62 10.20 8.06
CA GLU A 36 6.06 9.96 8.09
C GLU A 36 6.37 8.46 8.03
N GLY A 37 7.32 8.08 7.17
CA GLY A 37 7.81 6.72 7.05
C GLY A 37 9.31 6.61 7.21
N PHE A 38 9.77 5.47 7.72
CA PHE A 38 11.19 5.17 7.85
C PHE A 38 11.54 3.86 7.15
N ILE A 39 12.72 3.82 6.51
CA ILE A 39 13.26 2.63 5.86
C ILE A 39 14.71 2.46 6.27
N TYR A 40 15.05 1.34 6.91
CA TYR A 40 16.36 1.13 7.53
C TYR A 40 17.21 0.16 6.71
N PHE A 41 18.46 0.56 6.50
CA PHE A 41 19.49 -0.22 5.83
C PHE A 41 20.66 -0.48 6.78
N LEU A 42 21.18 -1.71 6.76
CA LEU A 42 22.39 -2.14 7.46
C LEU A 42 23.33 -2.81 6.46
N ASP A 43 24.51 -2.23 6.26
CA ASP A 43 25.51 -2.70 5.29
C ASP A 43 24.90 -2.96 3.89
N GLY A 44 24.11 -1.99 3.40
CA GLY A 44 23.39 -2.10 2.12
C GLY A 44 22.19 -3.06 2.11
N SER A 45 21.95 -3.79 3.19
CA SER A 45 20.80 -4.69 3.33
C SER A 45 19.60 -3.98 3.91
N LEU A 46 18.43 -4.13 3.30
CA LEU A 46 17.16 -3.62 3.82
C LEU A 46 16.69 -4.51 5.00
N VAL A 47 16.61 -3.95 6.21
CA VAL A 47 16.34 -4.73 7.44
C VAL A 47 14.97 -4.45 8.05
N HIS A 48 14.45 -3.24 7.89
CA HIS A 48 13.20 -2.81 8.49
C HIS A 48 12.61 -1.63 7.74
N ALA A 49 11.30 -1.46 7.87
CA ALA A 49 10.59 -0.26 7.47
C ALA A 49 9.33 -0.11 8.32
N GLU A 50 8.88 1.12 8.47
CA GLU A 50 7.69 1.46 9.25
C GLU A 50 6.97 2.66 8.64
N TYR A 51 5.65 2.64 8.74
CA TYR A 51 4.78 3.75 8.41
C TYR A 51 3.72 3.88 9.50
N ALA A 52 3.86 4.89 10.36
CA ALA A 52 3.15 4.97 11.63
C ALA A 52 1.65 5.20 11.46
N GLU A 53 1.23 6.01 10.48
CA GLU A 53 -0.16 6.42 10.30
C GLU A 53 -1.09 5.26 9.91
N GLU A 54 -0.55 4.23 9.26
CA GLU A 54 -1.29 3.00 8.93
C GLU A 54 -0.83 1.79 9.77
N ASN A 55 0.01 2.01 10.79
CA ASN A 55 0.60 0.98 11.65
C ASN A 55 1.23 -0.18 10.85
N LEU A 56 1.93 0.16 9.76
CA LEU A 56 2.56 -0.81 8.88
C LEU A 56 4.03 -1.00 9.26
N LYS A 57 4.49 -2.25 9.17
CA LYS A 57 5.90 -2.64 9.40
C LYS A 57 6.41 -3.60 8.33
N GLY A 58 7.72 -3.61 8.13
CA GLY A 58 8.42 -4.49 7.21
C GLY A 58 8.02 -4.28 5.75
N GLU A 59 7.84 -5.38 5.00
CA GLU A 59 7.57 -5.33 3.56
C GLU A 59 6.30 -4.51 3.24
N SER A 60 5.26 -4.61 4.07
CA SER A 60 4.02 -3.83 3.89
C SER A 60 4.25 -2.31 3.93
N ALA A 61 5.14 -1.84 4.82
CA ALA A 61 5.51 -0.43 4.90
C ALA A 61 6.30 -0.01 3.65
N ILE A 62 7.23 -0.85 3.15
CA ILE A 62 7.95 -0.58 1.90
C ILE A 62 6.99 -0.38 0.74
N TYR A 63 6.04 -1.29 0.58
CA TYR A 63 5.07 -1.22 -0.52
C TYR A 63 4.23 0.05 -0.44
N ARG A 64 3.82 0.43 0.77
CA ARG A 64 3.04 1.63 1.00
C ARG A 64 3.82 2.91 0.71
N LEU A 65 5.07 2.97 1.14
CA LEU A 65 5.97 4.12 0.98
C LEU A 65 6.46 4.26 -0.47
N ALA A 66 6.75 3.16 -1.15
CA ALA A 66 7.13 3.15 -2.58
C ALA A 66 6.00 3.68 -3.49
N ALA A 67 4.74 3.60 -3.05
CA ALA A 67 3.59 4.13 -3.78
C ALA A 67 3.40 5.66 -3.63
N TRP A 68 4.24 6.34 -2.85
CA TRP A 68 4.18 7.79 -2.69
C TRP A 68 4.75 8.48 -3.93
N LYS A 69 3.96 9.37 -4.52
CA LYS A 69 4.35 10.19 -5.68
C LYS A 69 4.75 11.61 -5.32
N ASN A 70 4.56 11.99 -4.06
CA ASN A 70 4.85 13.33 -3.55
C ASN A 70 5.38 13.23 -2.11
N GLY A 71 6.00 14.32 -1.66
CA GLY A 71 6.70 14.39 -0.39
C GLY A 71 8.21 14.51 -0.56
N THR A 72 8.92 14.49 0.56
CA THR A 72 10.37 14.60 0.61
C THR A 72 11.00 13.37 1.22
N PHE A 73 12.27 13.13 0.91
CA PHE A 73 13.06 12.10 1.55
C PHE A 73 14.40 12.67 2.01
N GLU A 74 14.94 12.09 3.08
CA GLU A 74 16.29 12.34 3.57
C GLU A 74 16.93 11.02 4.03
N PHE A 75 18.18 10.79 3.64
CA PHE A 75 18.97 9.66 4.12
C PHE A 75 19.90 10.09 5.25
N GLU A 76 19.64 9.56 6.43
CA GLU A 76 20.39 9.78 7.67
C GLU A 76 21.36 8.61 7.88
N GLN A 77 22.66 8.86 7.66
CA GLN A 77 23.71 7.85 7.85
C GLN A 77 23.89 7.49 9.33
N GLY A 78 24.20 6.22 9.59
CA GLY A 78 24.50 5.72 10.95
C GLY A 78 23.27 5.52 11.84
N CYS A 79 22.07 5.92 11.40
CA CYS A 79 20.83 5.60 12.10
C CYS A 79 20.48 4.13 11.90
N VAL A 80 20.42 3.37 13.00
CA VAL A 80 20.11 1.94 13.03
C VAL A 80 18.82 1.70 13.81
N THR A 81 18.26 0.51 13.64
CA THR A 81 17.11 0.01 14.41
C THR A 81 17.46 -1.34 15.02
N GLU A 82 16.82 -1.67 16.14
CA GLU A 82 16.89 -3.00 16.75
C GLU A 82 15.89 -3.98 16.11
N GLU A 83 14.92 -3.47 15.34
CA GLU A 83 13.93 -4.31 14.66
C GLU A 83 14.48 -4.88 13.35
N THR A 84 14.25 -6.18 13.12
CA THR A 84 14.51 -6.83 11.83
C THR A 84 13.26 -7.55 11.37
N THR A 85 12.49 -6.89 10.51
CA THR A 85 11.21 -7.40 10.02
C THR A 85 11.25 -7.82 8.56
N ILE A 86 12.33 -7.49 7.83
CA ILE A 86 12.50 -7.83 6.42
C ILE A 86 13.64 -8.85 6.32
N ARG A 87 13.33 -10.02 5.76
CA ARG A 87 14.29 -11.14 5.63
C ARG A 87 14.65 -11.45 4.18
N ARG A 88 13.81 -11.03 3.23
CA ARG A 88 14.04 -11.24 1.80
C ARG A 88 15.10 -10.26 1.31
N SER A 89 15.76 -10.61 0.20
CA SER A 89 16.74 -9.71 -0.39
C SER A 89 16.10 -8.39 -0.83
N PHE A 90 16.86 -7.31 -0.74
CA PHE A 90 16.41 -5.97 -1.16
C PHE A 90 15.81 -5.99 -2.58
N THR A 91 16.48 -6.63 -3.53
CA THR A 91 16.00 -6.76 -4.92
C THR A 91 14.63 -7.43 -4.99
N THR A 92 14.41 -8.49 -4.21
CA THR A 92 13.11 -9.19 -4.20
C THR A 92 12.00 -8.29 -3.67
N VAL A 93 12.26 -7.60 -2.57
CA VAL A 93 11.29 -6.67 -1.96
C VAL A 93 11.00 -5.50 -2.90
N LEU A 94 12.04 -4.96 -3.56
CA LEU A 94 11.91 -3.85 -4.49
C LEU A 94 11.08 -4.21 -5.72
N MET A 95 11.33 -5.38 -6.31
CA MET A 95 10.56 -5.85 -7.48
C MET A 95 9.09 -6.08 -7.12
N GLU A 96 8.81 -6.62 -5.94
CA GLU A 96 7.44 -6.77 -5.47
C GLU A 96 6.79 -5.39 -5.19
N ALA A 97 7.55 -4.44 -4.64
CA ALA A 97 7.07 -3.08 -4.43
C ALA A 97 6.67 -2.41 -5.75
N VAL A 98 7.50 -2.49 -6.80
CA VAL A 98 7.19 -1.95 -8.13
C VAL A 98 5.91 -2.57 -8.67
N ARG A 99 5.79 -3.91 -8.60
CA ARG A 99 4.58 -4.62 -9.02
C ARG A 99 3.33 -4.13 -8.27
N ILE A 100 3.44 -3.95 -6.96
CA ILE A 100 2.33 -3.46 -6.11
C ILE A 100 1.96 -2.02 -6.46
N VAL A 101 2.95 -1.16 -6.76
CA VAL A 101 2.70 0.22 -7.21
C VAL A 101 1.90 0.21 -8.51
N ASP A 102 2.31 -0.58 -9.50
CA ASP A 102 1.59 -0.73 -10.77
C ASP A 102 0.16 -1.27 -10.56
N GLU A 103 0.01 -2.29 -9.72
CA GLU A 103 -1.30 -2.84 -9.36
C GLU A 103 -2.18 -1.77 -8.69
N TRP A 104 -1.61 -0.96 -7.80
CA TRP A 104 -2.33 0.11 -7.12
C TRP A 104 -2.78 1.21 -8.08
N GLU A 105 -2.00 1.52 -9.11
CA GLU A 105 -2.41 2.43 -10.17
C GLU A 105 -3.59 1.91 -10.98
N LEU A 106 -3.61 0.61 -11.28
CA LEU A 106 -4.76 -0.01 -11.96
C LEU A 106 -6.02 0.00 -11.09
N ILE A 107 -5.87 -0.30 -9.80
CA ILE A 107 -6.98 -0.27 -8.83
C ILE A 107 -7.55 1.16 -8.76
N ARG A 108 -6.69 2.18 -8.65
CA ARG A 108 -7.11 3.59 -8.54
C ARG A 108 -7.88 4.13 -9.75
N LYS A 109 -7.75 3.52 -10.94
CA LYS A 109 -8.58 3.86 -12.11
C LYS A 109 -10.06 3.50 -11.91
N LYS A 110 -10.37 2.49 -11.10
CA LYS A 110 -11.74 2.06 -10.79
C LYS A 110 -12.18 2.46 -9.39
N ILE A 111 -11.25 2.58 -8.45
CA ILE A 111 -11.47 2.93 -7.05
C ILE A 111 -10.65 4.20 -6.77
N PRO A 112 -11.15 5.39 -7.17
CA PRO A 112 -10.36 6.62 -7.16
C PRO A 112 -10.06 7.15 -5.75
N SER A 113 -10.85 6.76 -4.76
CA SER A 113 -10.66 7.12 -3.36
C SER A 113 -10.99 5.94 -2.45
N GLU A 114 -10.35 5.91 -1.29
CA GLU A 114 -10.65 5.00 -0.18
C GLU A 114 -11.93 5.38 0.58
N ASP A 115 -12.48 6.56 0.32
CA ASP A 115 -13.76 7.02 0.89
C ASP A 115 -14.99 6.59 0.07
N VAL A 116 -14.80 5.88 -1.05
CA VAL A 116 -15.93 5.36 -1.83
C VAL A 116 -16.67 4.26 -1.08
N ILE A 117 -17.97 4.17 -1.32
CA ILE A 117 -18.87 3.23 -0.67
C ILE A 117 -19.23 2.12 -1.66
N PRO A 118 -18.81 0.86 -1.43
CA PRO A 118 -19.24 -0.28 -2.22
C PRO A 118 -20.69 -0.66 -1.91
N TYR A 119 -21.42 -1.12 -2.92
CA TYR A 119 -22.77 -1.68 -2.79
C TYR A 119 -23.00 -2.81 -3.81
N PHE A 120 -23.82 -3.78 -3.45
CA PHE A 120 -24.18 -4.88 -4.35
C PHE A 120 -25.06 -4.38 -5.49
N LEU A 121 -24.77 -4.88 -6.69
CA LEU A 121 -25.67 -4.70 -7.83
C LEU A 121 -26.86 -5.66 -7.66
N SER A 122 -28.06 -5.22 -8.06
CA SER A 122 -29.22 -6.11 -8.07
C SER A 122 -29.02 -7.15 -9.16
N VAL A 123 -28.77 -8.39 -8.76
CA VAL A 123 -28.56 -9.51 -9.67
C VAL A 123 -29.94 -10.10 -10.02
N SER A 124 -30.24 -10.22 -11.31
CA SER A 124 -31.45 -10.93 -11.75
C SER A 124 -31.37 -12.40 -11.33
N THR A 125 -32.49 -13.00 -10.90
CA THR A 125 -32.57 -14.42 -10.49
C THR A 125 -32.13 -15.43 -11.56
N ASP A 126 -31.99 -14.99 -12.82
CA ASP A 126 -31.52 -15.83 -13.94
C ASP A 126 -29.98 -15.80 -14.14
N ASP A 127 -29.26 -14.99 -13.36
CA ASP A 127 -27.82 -14.84 -13.46
C ASP A 127 -27.11 -15.96 -12.69
N LYS A 128 -26.63 -16.98 -13.43
CA LYS A 128 -25.98 -18.18 -12.89
C LYS A 128 -24.47 -18.02 -12.67
N ARG A 129 -23.97 -16.79 -12.56
CA ARG A 129 -22.54 -16.53 -12.32
C ARG A 129 -22.09 -17.20 -11.02
N ARG A 130 -21.17 -18.15 -11.14
CA ARG A 130 -20.50 -18.80 -10.00
C ARG A 130 -19.22 -18.05 -9.69
N ILE A 131 -19.10 -17.55 -8.47
CA ILE A 131 -17.90 -16.85 -8.01
C ILE A 131 -17.28 -17.72 -6.93
N THR A 132 -15.98 -17.97 -7.06
CA THR A 132 -15.21 -18.62 -6.01
C THR A 132 -14.51 -17.52 -5.23
N LEU A 133 -14.76 -17.47 -3.93
CA LEU A 133 -14.13 -16.52 -3.03
C LEU A 133 -13.35 -17.31 -2.00
N ASN A 134 -12.12 -16.87 -1.72
CA ASN A 134 -11.38 -17.36 -0.57
C ASN A 134 -11.97 -16.77 0.73
N THR A 135 -11.47 -17.24 1.88
CA THR A 135 -11.96 -16.80 3.20
C THR A 135 -11.83 -15.30 3.41
N MET A 136 -10.74 -14.68 2.95
CA MET A 136 -10.48 -13.25 3.12
C MET A 136 -11.39 -12.40 2.24
N GLU A 137 -11.57 -12.80 0.98
CA GLU A 137 -12.49 -12.14 0.05
C GLU A 137 -13.93 -12.21 0.57
N TRP A 138 -14.33 -13.35 1.11
CA TRP A 138 -15.65 -13.53 1.72
C TRP A 138 -15.85 -12.66 2.96
N LEU A 139 -14.83 -12.58 3.82
CA LEU A 139 -14.84 -11.70 4.99
C LEU A 139 -15.06 -10.24 4.57
N ILE A 140 -14.29 -9.74 3.59
CA ILE A 140 -14.41 -8.36 3.08
C ILE A 140 -15.79 -8.15 2.45
N LEU A 141 -16.25 -9.07 1.61
CA LEU A 141 -17.55 -9.00 0.95
C LEU A 141 -18.70 -8.91 1.96
N SER A 142 -18.64 -9.68 3.04
CA SER A 142 -19.66 -9.70 4.10
C SER A 142 -19.80 -8.38 4.85
N LYS A 143 -18.81 -7.48 4.76
CA LYS A 143 -18.83 -6.15 5.39
C LYS A 143 -19.53 -5.09 4.53
N ILE A 144 -19.87 -5.39 3.28
CA ILE A 144 -20.57 -4.46 2.41
C ILE A 144 -22.02 -4.30 2.89
N ASP A 145 -22.35 -3.10 3.36
CA ASP A 145 -23.71 -2.72 3.77
C ASP A 145 -24.30 -1.60 2.90
N GLY A 146 -23.54 -1.09 1.92
CA GLY A 146 -23.94 0.05 1.10
C GLY A 146 -23.76 1.42 1.77
N HIS A 147 -23.16 1.49 2.96
CA HIS A 147 -22.96 2.72 3.72
C HIS A 147 -21.50 2.96 4.14
N LYS A 148 -20.75 1.91 4.47
CA LYS A 148 -19.35 2.03 4.88
C LYS A 148 -18.43 2.28 3.70
N SER A 149 -17.45 3.16 3.86
CA SER A 149 -16.39 3.34 2.88
C SER A 149 -15.39 2.18 2.90
N ILE A 150 -14.60 2.05 1.83
CA ILE A 150 -13.47 1.10 1.78
C ILE A 150 -12.53 1.29 2.97
N LYS A 151 -12.20 2.54 3.31
CA LYS A 151 -11.37 2.89 4.46
C LYS A 151 -11.94 2.35 5.78
N LYS A 152 -13.25 2.49 5.99
CA LYS A 152 -13.91 1.97 7.20
C LYS A 152 -13.92 0.45 7.23
N ILE A 153 -14.17 -0.19 6.09
CA ILE A 153 -14.15 -1.66 5.96
C ILE A 153 -12.76 -2.22 6.24
N ALA A 154 -11.71 -1.60 5.70
CA ALA A 154 -10.32 -1.98 5.95
C ALA A 154 -9.98 -1.89 7.45
N PHE A 155 -10.34 -0.78 8.08
CA PHE A 155 -10.15 -0.58 9.51
C PHE A 155 -10.86 -1.65 10.35
N GLU A 156 -12.14 -1.94 10.08
CA GLU A 156 -12.91 -2.95 10.83
C GLU A 156 -12.45 -4.39 10.57
N ALA A 157 -11.87 -4.65 9.40
CA ALA A 157 -11.31 -5.95 9.04
C ALA A 157 -9.90 -6.17 9.60
N GLY A 158 -9.23 -5.11 10.09
CA GLY A 158 -7.82 -5.16 10.48
C GLY A 158 -6.90 -5.44 9.29
N LEU A 159 -7.29 -4.99 8.09
CA LEU A 159 -6.56 -5.20 6.84
C LEU A 159 -6.08 -3.87 6.28
N SER A 160 -5.04 -3.92 5.44
CA SER A 160 -4.61 -2.72 4.73
C SER A 160 -5.65 -2.25 3.72
N ILE A 161 -5.70 -0.95 3.46
CA ILE A 161 -6.58 -0.36 2.44
C ILE A 161 -6.29 -0.98 1.06
N PHE A 162 -5.02 -1.27 0.78
CA PHE A 162 -4.60 -1.92 -0.46
C PHE A 162 -5.24 -3.30 -0.66
N GLU A 163 -5.18 -4.18 0.35
CA GLU A 163 -5.75 -5.53 0.29
C GLU A 163 -7.26 -5.49 0.08
N VAL A 164 -7.96 -4.63 0.80
CA VAL A 164 -9.41 -4.48 0.68
C VAL A 164 -9.81 -3.91 -0.68
N ALA A 165 -9.13 -2.87 -1.15
CA ALA A 165 -9.39 -2.28 -2.44
C ALA A 165 -9.06 -3.23 -3.60
N LYS A 166 -8.06 -4.12 -3.46
CA LYS A 166 -7.77 -5.18 -4.44
C LYS A 166 -8.94 -6.16 -4.57
N VAL A 167 -9.53 -6.59 -3.46
CA VAL A 167 -10.73 -7.44 -3.47
C VAL A 167 -11.89 -6.71 -4.14
N PHE A 168 -12.17 -5.46 -3.75
CA PHE A 168 -13.24 -4.68 -4.37
C PHE A 168 -13.00 -4.41 -5.86
N TYR A 169 -11.76 -4.19 -6.29
CA TYR A 169 -11.43 -4.03 -7.70
C TYR A 169 -11.84 -5.27 -8.50
N GLY A 170 -11.48 -6.46 -8.02
CA GLY A 170 -11.91 -7.72 -8.62
C GLY A 170 -13.44 -7.83 -8.71
N LEU A 171 -14.15 -7.50 -7.63
CA LEU A 171 -15.61 -7.56 -7.58
C LEU A 171 -16.28 -6.54 -8.52
N VAL A 172 -15.73 -5.34 -8.66
CA VAL A 172 -16.19 -4.29 -9.60
C VAL A 172 -15.96 -4.74 -11.05
N VAL A 173 -14.78 -5.28 -11.37
CA VAL A 173 -14.46 -5.80 -12.71
C VAL A 173 -15.39 -6.94 -13.10
N ASN A 174 -15.75 -7.80 -12.15
CA ASN A 174 -16.72 -8.89 -12.33
C ASN A 174 -18.20 -8.44 -12.26
N GLN A 175 -18.45 -7.13 -12.09
CA GLN A 175 -19.79 -6.52 -12.03
C GLN A 175 -20.68 -7.15 -10.95
N LEU A 176 -20.11 -7.47 -9.80
CA LEU A 176 -20.83 -7.98 -8.63
C LEU A 176 -21.24 -6.85 -7.69
N ILE A 177 -20.36 -5.85 -7.61
CA ILE A 177 -20.57 -4.64 -6.84
C ILE A 177 -20.32 -3.43 -7.73
N SER A 178 -20.84 -2.30 -7.30
CA SER A 178 -20.46 -0.99 -7.81
C SER A 178 -20.06 -0.11 -6.65
N ILE A 179 -19.45 1.03 -6.95
CA ILE A 179 -19.01 2.00 -5.96
C ILE A 179 -19.67 3.35 -6.24
N ARG A 180 -19.85 4.14 -5.19
CA ARG A 180 -20.27 5.54 -5.28
C ARG A 180 -19.40 6.40 -4.38
N SER A 181 -19.28 7.68 -4.71
CA SER A 181 -18.66 8.66 -3.82
C SER A 181 -19.43 8.72 -2.50
N SER A 182 -18.72 8.92 -1.39
CA SER A 182 -19.37 9.27 -0.12
C SER A 182 -20.18 10.56 -0.32
N PRO A 183 -21.44 10.63 0.17
CA PRO A 183 -22.25 11.86 0.10
C PRO A 183 -21.67 13.06 0.86
N GLU A 184 -20.62 12.89 1.66
CA GLU A 184 -20.05 13.96 2.48
C GLU A 184 -18.52 14.00 2.38
N ALA A 185 -18.02 15.16 1.97
CA ALA A 185 -16.85 15.84 2.51
C ALA A 185 -17.30 17.24 2.94
#